data_AF-A0A923ZNJ3-F1
#
_entry.id   AF-A0A923ZNJ3-F1
#
_cell.length_a   1.000
_cell.length_b   1.000
_cell.length_c   1.000
_cell.angle_alpha   90.00
_cell.angle_beta   90.00
_cell.angle_gamma   90.00
#
_symmetry.space_group_name_H-M   'P 1'
#
loop_
_entity.id
_entity.type
_entity.pdbx_description
1 polymer ?
#
loop_
_entity_poly.entity_id
_entity_poly.type
_entity_poly.pdbx_seq_one_letter_code
_entity_poly.pdbx_strand_id
1 'polypeptide(L)'
;MKKQIALSLMALFVTMASVMAQSQGGKRLTVAERVKAVNEKLADFKLDNDKLIKTGSVFTAYYTSMQKQREEMMSGGGTPDNEAVRDKMLKLNIERDEQLQLIFTNDQFKKWKEDIVPALRPQRQNRQ
;
A
#
# COMPACT_ATOMS: atom_id res chain seq x y z
N MET A 1 27.53 -45.73 -10.62
CA MET A 1 27.66 -44.40 -9.97
C MET A 1 27.40 -43.24 -10.95
N LYS A 2 26.19 -43.17 -11.55
CA LYS A 2 25.77 -42.05 -12.43
C LYS A 2 24.43 -41.43 -12.02
N LYS A 3 23.59 -42.19 -11.29
CA LYS A 3 22.30 -41.73 -10.75
C LYS A 3 22.40 -41.10 -9.35
N GLN A 4 23.54 -41.27 -8.67
CA GLN A 4 23.78 -40.74 -7.32
C GLN A 4 24.36 -39.31 -7.35
N ILE A 5 25.00 -38.90 -8.45
CA ILE A 5 25.56 -37.53 -8.61
C ILE A 5 24.44 -36.53 -8.93
N ALA A 6 23.38 -36.97 -9.61
CA ALA A 6 22.24 -36.13 -9.94
C ALA A 6 21.41 -35.71 -8.70
N LEU A 7 21.39 -36.53 -7.65
CA LEU A 7 20.67 -36.22 -6.41
C LEU A 7 21.41 -35.21 -5.52
N SER A 8 22.74 -35.16 -5.57
CA SER A 8 23.54 -34.23 -4.77
C SER A 8 23.54 -32.80 -5.33
N LEU A 9 23.34 -32.63 -6.65
CA LEU A 9 23.28 -31.32 -7.30
C LEU A 9 21.92 -30.62 -7.13
N MET A 10 20.86 -31.36 -6.82
CA MET A 10 19.52 -30.79 -6.61
C MET A 10 19.32 -30.27 -5.17
N ALA A 11 20.14 -30.72 -4.22
CA ALA A 11 20.08 -30.27 -2.82
C ALA A 11 20.71 -28.87 -2.60
N LEU A 12 21.54 -28.38 -3.52
CA LEU A 12 22.23 -27.09 -3.40
C LEU A 12 21.38 -25.87 -3.85
N PHE A 13 20.26 -26.09 -4.56
CA PHE A 13 19.37 -25.00 -4.97
C PHE A 13 18.26 -24.68 -3.97
N VAL A 14 18.02 -25.55 -2.99
CA VAL A 14 16.93 -25.36 -2.00
C VAL A 14 17.35 -24.45 -0.84
N THR A 15 18.66 -24.26 -0.59
CA THR A 15 19.14 -23.45 0.54
C THR A 15 19.22 -21.94 0.25
N MET A 16 19.13 -21.50 -1.02
CA MET A 16 19.05 -20.07 -1.34
C MET A 16 17.63 -19.50 -1.29
N ALA A 17 16.59 -20.35 -1.25
CA ALA A 17 15.20 -19.88 -1.20
C ALA A 17 14.76 -19.41 0.19
N SER A 18 15.48 -19.76 1.26
CA SER A 18 15.11 -19.39 2.64
C SER A 18 15.64 -18.03 3.10
N VAL A 19 16.59 -17.41 2.38
CA VAL A 19 17.24 -16.16 2.84
C VAL A 19 16.35 -14.92 2.63
N MET A 20 15.29 -14.99 1.82
CA MET A 20 14.34 -13.86 1.65
C MET A 20 13.10 -13.93 2.57
N ALA A 21 12.99 -14.93 3.44
CA ALA A 21 11.83 -15.13 4.31
C ALA A 21 11.97 -14.50 5.72
N GLN A 22 13.13 -13.90 6.04
CA GLN A 22 13.38 -13.23 7.33
C GLN A 22 13.66 -11.74 7.15
N SER A 23 12.76 -11.03 6.47
CA SER A 23 12.48 -9.63 6.81
C SER A 23 11.14 -9.63 7.52
N GLN A 24 11.17 -9.39 8.82
CA GLN A 24 9.99 -9.14 9.66
C GLN A 24 9.29 -7.87 9.13
N GLY A 25 8.50 -8.04 8.07
CA GLY A 25 7.98 -6.95 7.26
C GLY A 25 7.97 -7.40 5.80
N GLY A 26 6.80 -7.88 5.34
CA GLY A 26 6.60 -8.28 3.96
C GLY A 26 6.99 -7.19 2.96
N LYS A 27 7.15 -7.57 1.69
CA LYS A 27 7.49 -6.64 0.61
C LYS A 27 6.59 -5.39 0.69
N ARG A 28 7.21 -4.22 0.83
CA ARG A 28 6.50 -2.95 0.79
C ARG A 28 6.02 -2.74 -0.64
N LEU A 29 4.72 -2.48 -0.82
CA LEU A 29 4.19 -2.06 -2.11
C LEU A 29 4.73 -0.67 -2.48
N THR A 30 5.15 -0.54 -3.73
CA THR A 30 5.49 0.73 -4.39
C THR A 30 4.27 1.64 -4.52
N VAL A 31 4.47 2.94 -4.81
CA VAL A 31 3.36 3.88 -5.06
C VAL A 31 2.46 3.37 -6.18
N ALA A 32 3.05 2.93 -7.30
CA ALA A 32 2.30 2.42 -8.45
C ALA A 32 1.44 1.20 -8.10
N GLU A 33 1.99 0.23 -7.36
CA GLU A 33 1.24 -0.95 -6.91
C GLU A 33 0.10 -0.58 -5.97
N ARG A 34 0.30 0.41 -5.07
CA ARG A 34 -0.77 0.89 -4.18
C ARG A 34 -1.87 1.59 -4.95
N VAL A 35 -1.53 2.46 -5.90
CA VAL A 35 -2.50 3.14 -6.77
C VAL A 35 -3.30 2.09 -7.55
N LYS A 36 -2.63 1.08 -8.10
CA LYS A 36 -3.30 -0.03 -8.79
C LYS A 36 -4.29 -0.76 -7.87
N ALA A 37 -3.86 -1.13 -6.66
CA ALA A 37 -4.71 -1.84 -5.70
C ALA A 37 -5.95 -1.02 -5.29
N VAL A 38 -5.83 0.31 -5.18
CA VAL A 38 -6.99 1.18 -4.92
C VAL A 38 -7.90 1.27 -6.13
N ASN A 39 -7.35 1.46 -7.33
CA ASN A 39 -8.13 1.52 -8.56
C ASN A 39 -8.91 0.22 -8.81
N GLU A 40 -8.34 -0.94 -8.47
CA GLU A 40 -9.05 -2.24 -8.51
C GLU A 40 -10.27 -2.23 -7.58
N LYS A 41 -10.17 -1.67 -6.37
CA LYS A 41 -11.33 -1.52 -5.46
C LYS A 41 -12.36 -0.49 -5.93
N LEU A 42 -11.93 0.47 -6.76
CA LEU A 42 -12.79 1.50 -7.35
C LEU A 42 -13.41 1.06 -8.68
N ALA A 43 -13.12 -0.13 -9.20
CA ALA A 43 -13.60 -0.59 -10.50
C ALA A 43 -15.14 -0.50 -10.62
N ASP A 44 -15.86 -0.81 -9.54
CA ASP A 44 -17.33 -0.72 -9.46
C ASP A 44 -17.87 0.70 -9.68
N PHE A 45 -17.05 1.73 -9.50
CA PHE A 45 -17.50 3.11 -9.65
C PHE A 45 -17.70 3.48 -11.12
N LYS A 46 -17.18 2.67 -12.06
CA LYS A 46 -17.31 2.87 -13.51
C LYS A 46 -16.99 4.31 -13.92
N LEU A 47 -15.89 4.83 -13.37
CA LEU A 47 -15.39 6.16 -13.67
C LEU A 47 -15.04 6.26 -15.15
N ASP A 48 -15.35 7.39 -15.77
CA ASP A 48 -14.88 7.71 -17.11
C ASP A 48 -13.35 7.94 -17.13
N ASN A 49 -12.75 8.01 -18.33
CA ASN A 49 -11.30 8.13 -18.47
C ASN A 49 -10.72 9.39 -17.80
N ASP A 50 -11.42 10.51 -17.83
CA ASP A 50 -10.95 11.76 -17.18
C ASP A 50 -10.94 11.60 -15.66
N LYS A 51 -12.03 11.07 -15.09
CA LYS A 51 -12.12 10.78 -13.66
C LYS A 51 -11.11 9.73 -13.21
N LEU A 52 -10.83 8.71 -14.02
CA LEU A 52 -9.80 7.71 -13.74
C LEU A 52 -8.40 8.35 -13.65
N ILE A 53 -8.05 9.21 -14.61
CA ILE A 53 -6.75 9.91 -14.61
C ILE A 53 -6.64 10.82 -13.38
N LYS A 54 -7.67 11.62 -13.08
CA LYS A 54 -7.70 12.50 -11.91
C LYS A 54 -7.60 11.72 -10.61
N THR A 55 -8.37 10.65 -10.48
CA THR A 55 -8.34 9.76 -9.30
C THR A 55 -6.96 9.13 -9.11
N GLY A 56 -6.35 8.63 -10.19
CA GLY A 56 -4.98 8.08 -10.17
C GLY A 56 -3.95 9.11 -9.75
N SER A 57 -4.07 10.36 -10.20
CA SER A 57 -3.21 11.47 -9.79
C SER A 57 -3.33 11.77 -8.29
N VAL A 58 -4.57 11.85 -7.77
CA VAL A 58 -4.84 12.06 -6.33
C VAL A 58 -4.19 10.97 -5.48
N PHE A 59 -4.35 9.70 -5.84
CA PHE A 59 -3.73 8.60 -5.08
C PHE A 59 -2.21 8.54 -5.24
N THR A 60 -1.67 8.90 -6.41
CA THR A 60 -0.22 8.97 -6.62
C THR A 60 0.40 10.03 -5.72
N ALA A 61 -0.19 11.22 -5.65
CA ALA A 61 0.25 12.29 -4.75
C ALA A 61 0.15 11.86 -3.28
N TYR A 62 -1.00 11.30 -2.87
CA TYR A 62 -1.22 10.81 -1.51
C TYR A 62 -0.17 9.78 -1.08
N TYR A 63 0.06 8.73 -1.88
CA TYR A 63 1.01 7.68 -1.53
C TYR A 63 2.46 8.12 -1.60
N THR A 64 2.81 9.05 -2.49
CA THR A 64 4.13 9.67 -2.53
C THR A 64 4.40 10.45 -1.24
N SER A 65 3.43 11.24 -0.78
CA SER A 65 3.53 11.97 0.50
C SER A 65 3.66 11.03 1.70
N MET A 66 2.88 9.94 1.73
CA MET A 66 3.03 8.92 2.77
C MET A 66 4.39 8.24 2.76
N GLN A 67 4.95 7.98 1.57
CA GLN A 67 6.27 7.38 1.44
C GLN A 67 7.35 8.32 1.97
N LYS A 68 7.30 9.61 1.59
CA LYS A 68 8.22 10.63 2.10
C LYS A 68 8.18 10.75 3.62
N GLN A 69 6.99 10.82 4.22
CA GLN A 69 6.85 10.86 5.68
C GLN A 69 7.47 9.63 6.36
N ARG A 70 7.33 8.45 5.75
CA ARG A 70 7.95 7.23 6.26
C ARG A 70 9.47 7.28 6.18
N GLU A 71 10.01 7.77 5.07
CA GLU A 71 11.45 7.92 4.89
C GLU A 71 12.03 8.90 5.91
N GLU A 72 11.38 10.04 6.13
CA GLU A 72 11.74 11.03 7.17
C GLU A 72 11.75 10.40 8.58
N MET A 73 10.72 9.60 8.89
CA MET A 73 10.65 8.88 10.17
C MET A 73 11.77 7.84 10.32
N MET A 74 12.19 7.19 9.24
CA MET A 74 13.27 6.19 9.27
C MET A 74 14.66 6.84 9.36
N SER A 75 14.85 8.01 8.75
CA SER A 75 16.12 8.74 8.80
C SER A 75 16.33 9.51 10.11
N GLY A 76 15.26 9.79 10.87
CA GLY A 76 15.29 10.64 12.06
C GLY A 76 16.01 10.07 13.29
N GLY A 77 16.43 8.80 13.27
CA GLY A 77 17.28 8.19 14.33
C GLY A 77 16.65 8.06 15.71
N GLY A 78 15.40 8.49 15.92
CA GLY A 78 14.69 8.47 17.20
C GLY A 78 13.29 7.86 17.11
N THR A 79 12.63 7.70 18.26
CA THR A 79 11.22 7.27 18.29
C THR A 79 10.35 8.38 17.68
N PRO A 80 9.53 8.09 16.65
CA PRO A 80 8.67 9.09 16.05
C PRO A 80 7.71 9.69 17.09
N ASP A 81 7.51 11.01 17.03
CA ASP A 81 6.40 11.65 17.73
C ASP A 81 5.09 11.14 17.13
N ASN A 82 4.42 10.25 17.88
CA ASN A 82 3.23 9.57 17.41
C ASN A 82 2.04 10.52 17.18
N GLU A 83 1.97 11.64 17.92
CA GLU A 83 0.92 12.64 17.75
C GLU A 83 1.14 13.42 16.46
N ALA A 84 2.36 13.92 16.25
CA ALA A 84 2.72 14.60 15.01
C ALA A 84 2.54 13.70 13.77
N VAL A 85 2.84 12.41 13.87
CA VAL A 85 2.60 11.44 12.78
C VAL A 85 1.12 11.24 12.53
N ARG A 86 0.31 11.12 13.59
CA ARG A 86 -1.14 10.96 13.46
C ARG A 86 -1.77 12.19 12.78
N ASP A 87 -1.39 13.39 13.19
CA ASP A 87 -1.91 14.63 12.63
C ASP A 87 -1.53 14.81 11.16
N LYS A 88 -0.27 14.53 10.83
CA LYS A 88 0.20 14.52 9.44
C LYS A 88 -0.58 13.52 8.58
N MET A 89 -0.84 12.33 9.08
CA MET A 89 -1.64 11.33 8.37
C MET A 89 -3.11 11.73 8.23
N LEU A 90 -3.68 12.35 9.26
CA LEU A 90 -5.04 12.90 9.20
C LEU A 90 -5.15 13.97 8.13
N LYS A 91 -4.19 14.90 8.09
CA LYS A 91 -4.13 15.95 7.07
C LYS A 91 -4.07 15.38 5.65
N LEU A 92 -3.17 14.41 5.40
CA LEU A 92 -3.09 13.74 4.09
C LEU A 92 -4.40 13.04 3.71
N ASN A 93 -5.11 12.45 4.68
CA ASN A 93 -6.40 11.81 4.42
C ASN A 93 -7.48 12.83 4.06
N ILE A 94 -7.53 13.96 4.77
CA ILE A 94 -8.46 15.05 4.51
C ILE A 94 -8.22 15.62 3.11
N GLU A 95 -6.98 15.99 2.79
CA GLU A 95 -6.61 16.54 1.48
C GLU A 95 -7.00 15.58 0.34
N ARG A 96 -6.72 14.29 0.49
CA ARG A 96 -7.16 13.27 -0.49
C ARG A 96 -8.68 13.26 -0.62
N ASP A 97 -9.39 13.21 0.50
CA ASP A 97 -10.85 13.08 0.51
C ASP A 97 -11.54 14.32 -0.09
N GLU A 98 -11.02 15.52 0.17
CA GLU A 98 -11.48 16.77 -0.46
C GLU A 98 -11.31 16.71 -1.99
N GLN A 99 -10.16 16.24 -2.48
CA GLN A 99 -9.95 16.08 -3.92
C GLN A 99 -10.85 15.01 -4.53
N LEU A 100 -11.07 13.89 -3.84
CA LEU A 100 -11.97 12.83 -4.33
C LEU A 100 -13.43 13.27 -4.35
N GLN A 101 -13.87 14.11 -3.41
CA GLN A 101 -15.23 14.65 -3.38
C GLN A 101 -15.55 15.52 -4.60
N LEU A 102 -14.53 16.14 -5.22
CA LEU A 102 -14.68 16.90 -6.47
C LEU A 102 -14.80 16.00 -7.72
N ILE A 103 -14.35 14.74 -7.62
CA ILE A 103 -14.31 13.79 -8.75
C ILE A 103 -15.49 12.83 -8.71
N PHE A 104 -15.83 12.37 -7.51
CA PHE A 104 -16.86 11.37 -7.25
C PHE A 104 -18.23 12.01 -7.07
N THR A 105 -19.27 11.26 -7.41
CA THR A 105 -20.63 11.59 -6.95
C THR A 105 -20.74 11.40 -5.44
N ASN A 106 -21.78 11.97 -4.82
CA ASN A 106 -22.02 11.81 -3.38
C ASN A 106 -22.10 10.33 -2.95
N ASP A 107 -22.78 9.49 -3.74
CA ASP A 107 -22.93 8.06 -3.44
C ASP A 107 -21.61 7.30 -3.56
N GLN A 108 -20.82 7.59 -4.60
CA GLN A 108 -19.48 7.02 -4.77
C GLN A 108 -18.54 7.46 -3.63
N PHE A 109 -18.60 8.74 -3.23
CA PHE A 109 -17.80 9.24 -2.12
C PHE A 109 -18.21 8.62 -0.78
N LYS A 110 -19.51 8.41 -0.56
CA LYS A 110 -20.02 7.68 0.60
C LYS A 110 -19.49 6.25 0.63
N LYS A 111 -19.62 5.50 -0.48
CA LYS A 111 -19.06 4.14 -0.62
C LYS A 111 -17.54 4.11 -0.43
N TRP A 112 -16.82 5.13 -0.91
CA TRP A 112 -15.39 5.29 -0.68
C TRP A 112 -15.07 5.31 0.83
N LYS A 113 -15.78 6.15 1.59
CA LYS A 113 -15.55 6.34 3.04
C LYS A 113 -15.98 5.13 3.88
N GLU A 114 -17.12 4.54 3.55
CA GLU A 114 -17.74 3.48 4.35
C GLU A 114 -17.16 2.09 4.05
N ASP A 115 -16.85 1.79 2.79
CA ASP A 115 -16.46 0.44 2.39
C ASP A 115 -14.98 0.34 2.01
N ILE A 116 -14.52 1.25 1.15
CA ILE A 116 -13.20 1.10 0.53
C ILE A 116 -12.08 1.51 1.48
N VAL A 117 -12.23 2.64 2.19
CA VAL A 117 -11.23 3.10 3.17
C VAL A 117 -10.99 2.04 4.27
N PRO A 118 -12.02 1.46 4.91
CA PRO A 118 -11.81 0.38 5.87
C PRO A 118 -11.12 -0.85 5.27
N ALA A 119 -11.48 -1.24 4.04
CA ALA A 119 -10.87 -2.38 3.35
C ALA A 119 -9.41 -2.16 2.94
N LEU A 120 -8.94 -0.91 2.88
CA LEU A 120 -7.55 -0.55 2.59
C LEU A 120 -6.66 -0.46 3.84
N ARG A 121 -7.25 -0.42 5.04
CA ARG A 121 -6.48 -0.39 6.27
C ARG A 121 -5.77 -1.73 6.46
N PRO A 122 -4.52 -1.75 6.94
CA PRO A 122 -3.85 -2.99 7.32
C PRO A 122 -4.74 -3.71 8.33
N GLN A 123 -5.25 -4.89 7.97
CA GLN A 123 -5.94 -5.74 8.94
C GLN A 123 -4.90 -6.08 10.01
N ARG A 124 -5.10 -5.54 11.21
CA ARG A 124 -4.38 -6.04 12.38
C ARG A 124 -4.85 -7.47 12.52
N GLN A 125 -4.03 -8.40 12.04
CA GLN A 125 -4.27 -9.82 12.23
C GLN A 125 -4.27 -10.02 13.74
N ASN A 126 -5.46 -10.03 14.33
CA ASN A 126 -5.66 -10.48 15.69
C ASN A 126 -5.24 -11.95 15.65
N ARG A 127 -3.98 -12.21 15.96
CA ARG A 127 -3.55 -13.54 16.39
C ARG A 127 -4.23 -13.74 17.75
N GLN A 128 -5.46 -14.26 17.69
CA GLN A 128 -6.05 -14.98 18.80
C GLN A 128 -5.36 -16.33 18.92
#